data_AF-A0A0B1T3Z2-F1
#
_entry.id   AF-A0A0B1T3Z2-F1
#
_cell.length_a   1.000
_cell.length_b   1.000
_cell.length_c   1.000
_cell.angle_alpha   90.00
_cell.angle_beta   90.00
_cell.angle_gamma   90.00
#
_symmetry.space_group_name_H-M   'P 1'
#
loop_
_entity.id
_entity.type
_entity.pdbx_description
1 polymer ?
#
loop_
_entity_poly.entity_id
_entity_poly.type
_entity_poly.pdbx_seq_one_letter_code
_entity_poly.pdbx_strand_id
1 'polypeptide(L)'
;MREAIPWVFLNSGPGNTTQGMKAEWLTIKDGLLYAGGHGAEYRNKEGKVISEDPMWIKTISKSGEVKSIYWKEVYDKLRNATGYPAPGYLTHEAVQWSDTLNMWLFLPRKASKTLYEEEKDEKKGARLLILASEDFQDIYVVKIGKKYDLDRSKGFSAFDFIPRTGDTVFVALKSVEVGNETASFVTVFDIRGRVILPDQRLDGNYKFEAIYFV
;
A
#
# COMPACT_ATOMS: atom_id res chain seq x y z
N MET A 1 -22.33 11.01 13.16
CA MET A 1 -22.10 9.77 13.95
C MET A 1 -20.65 9.74 14.42
N ARG A 2 -20.39 9.29 15.65
CA ARG A 2 -19.04 9.06 16.22
C ARG A 2 -18.96 7.65 16.81
N GLU A 3 -19.43 6.66 16.04
CA GLU A 3 -19.52 5.27 16.48
C GLU A 3 -18.63 4.40 15.59
N ALA A 4 -17.98 3.41 16.19
CA ALA A 4 -17.24 2.36 15.49
C ALA A 4 -17.91 1.03 15.82
N ILE A 5 -18.64 0.48 14.85
CA ILE A 5 -19.43 -0.75 15.03
C ILE A 5 -18.68 -1.89 14.35
N PRO A 6 -18.27 -2.95 15.07
CA PRO A 6 -17.66 -4.12 14.46
C PRO A 6 -18.58 -4.74 13.41
N TRP A 7 -18.04 -5.00 12.22
CA TRP A 7 -18.78 -5.61 11.11
C TRP A 7 -18.28 -7.02 10.79
N VAL A 8 -16.98 -7.18 10.54
CA VAL A 8 -16.33 -8.47 10.22
C VAL A 8 -15.01 -8.62 10.96
N PHE A 9 -14.59 -9.86 11.18
CA PHE A 9 -13.27 -10.21 11.73
C PHE A 9 -12.45 -10.94 10.66
N LEU A 10 -11.19 -10.53 10.51
CA LEU A 10 -10.28 -11.09 9.51
C LEU A 10 -9.15 -11.83 10.22
N ASN A 11 -9.06 -13.14 10.03
CA ASN A 11 -7.97 -13.95 10.57
C ASN A 11 -6.76 -13.91 9.63
N SER A 12 -5.55 -14.02 10.18
CA SER A 12 -4.29 -13.92 9.46
C SER A 12 -4.10 -15.03 8.41
N GLY A 13 -3.31 -14.71 7.37
CA GLY A 13 -2.88 -15.64 6.34
C GLY A 13 -4.07 -16.33 5.63
N PRO A 14 -4.11 -17.66 5.53
CA PRO A 14 -5.22 -18.40 4.90
C PRO A 14 -6.57 -18.25 5.64
N GLY A 15 -6.60 -17.66 6.83
CA GLY A 15 -7.83 -17.41 7.59
C GLY A 15 -8.24 -18.53 8.54
N ASN A 16 -7.50 -19.64 8.60
CA ASN A 16 -7.67 -20.73 9.58
C ASN A 16 -6.75 -20.56 10.80
N THR A 17 -6.35 -19.34 11.11
CA THR A 17 -5.47 -18.98 12.23
C THR A 17 -6.27 -18.39 13.37
N THR A 18 -5.69 -18.27 14.57
CA THR A 18 -6.30 -17.56 15.72
C THR A 18 -5.85 -16.11 15.83
N GLN A 19 -4.89 -15.68 15.01
CA GLN A 19 -4.35 -14.33 15.00
C GLN A 19 -5.17 -13.44 14.06
N GLY A 20 -5.36 -12.17 14.43
CA GLY A 20 -5.96 -11.18 13.55
C GLY A 20 -5.04 -10.85 12.37
N MET A 21 -5.64 -10.61 11.21
CA MET A 21 -4.90 -10.11 10.05
C MET A 21 -4.40 -8.69 10.33
N LYS A 22 -3.11 -8.46 10.05
CA LYS A 22 -2.56 -7.12 9.94
C LYS A 22 -2.97 -6.53 8.59
N ALA A 23 -4.14 -5.90 8.55
CA ALA A 23 -4.66 -5.23 7.35
C ALA A 23 -4.04 -3.84 7.22
N GLU A 24 -3.53 -3.54 6.04
CA GLU A 24 -2.69 -2.37 5.76
C GLU A 24 -3.28 -1.48 4.66
N TRP A 25 -4.13 -2.02 3.80
CA TRP A 25 -4.83 -1.28 2.76
C TRP A 25 -6.23 -1.84 2.51
N LEU A 26 -7.11 -0.96 2.01
CA LEU A 26 -8.48 -1.29 1.62
C LEU A 26 -8.79 -0.68 0.24
N THR A 27 -9.53 -1.40 -0.59
CA THR A 27 -10.14 -0.87 -1.82
C THR A 27 -11.43 -1.60 -2.13
N ILE A 28 -12.25 -1.04 -3.02
CA ILE A 28 -13.45 -1.70 -3.55
C ILE A 28 -13.19 -2.12 -4.99
N LYS A 29 -13.57 -3.33 -5.36
CA LYS A 29 -13.59 -3.84 -6.74
C LYS A 29 -14.76 -4.80 -6.91
N ASP A 30 -15.52 -4.68 -7.98
CA ASP A 30 -16.68 -5.54 -8.31
C ASP A 30 -17.69 -5.70 -7.16
N GLY A 31 -17.87 -4.63 -6.36
CA GLY A 31 -18.78 -4.62 -5.21
C GLY A 31 -18.30 -5.42 -4.00
N LEU A 32 -17.05 -5.88 -3.99
CA LEU A 32 -16.38 -6.49 -2.84
C LEU A 32 -15.40 -5.50 -2.21
N LEU A 33 -15.28 -5.53 -0.88
CA LEU A 33 -14.19 -4.89 -0.17
C LEU A 33 -12.98 -5.82 -0.22
N TYR A 34 -11.84 -5.29 -0.67
CA TYR A 34 -10.56 -5.96 -0.63
C TYR A 34 -9.76 -5.40 0.54
N ALA A 35 -9.19 -6.28 1.36
CA ALA A 35 -8.27 -5.94 2.42
C ALA A 35 -6.98 -6.72 2.27
N GLY A 36 -5.83 -6.06 2.25
CA GLY A 36 -4.53 -6.73 2.15
C GLY A 36 -3.55 -6.31 3.22
N GLY A 37 -2.55 -7.17 3.45
CA GLY A 37 -1.41 -6.86 4.30
C GLY A 37 -0.29 -6.17 3.53
N HIS A 38 0.90 -6.13 4.13
CA HIS A 38 2.07 -5.47 3.55
C HIS A 38 2.51 -6.02 2.18
N GLY A 39 2.16 -7.26 1.83
CA GLY A 39 2.55 -7.86 0.55
C GLY A 39 4.02 -8.28 0.45
N ALA A 40 4.68 -8.49 1.59
CA ALA A 40 6.03 -9.03 1.66
C ALA A 40 6.11 -10.14 2.71
N GLU A 41 6.95 -11.14 2.45
CA GLU A 41 7.23 -12.18 3.43
C GLU A 41 8.01 -11.65 4.64
N TYR A 42 7.77 -12.23 5.81
CA TYR A 42 8.63 -12.03 6.97
C TYR A 42 9.86 -12.93 6.84
N ARG A 43 11.03 -12.34 7.03
CA ARG A 43 12.32 -13.03 7.02
C ARG A 43 13.02 -12.87 8.36
N ASN A 44 13.77 -13.89 8.76
CA ASN A 44 14.68 -13.79 9.90
C ASN A 44 15.99 -13.05 9.51
N LYS A 45 16.92 -12.90 10.46
CA LYS A 45 18.19 -12.19 10.26
C LYS A 45 19.10 -12.85 9.20
N GLU A 46 18.95 -14.15 9.00
CA GLU A 46 19.66 -14.93 7.97
C GLU A 46 18.99 -14.83 6.59
N GLY A 47 17.87 -14.11 6.48
CA GLY A 47 17.11 -13.93 5.24
C GLY A 47 16.18 -15.08 4.89
N LYS A 48 16.02 -16.08 5.77
CA LYS A 48 15.08 -17.19 5.58
C LYS A 48 13.65 -16.71 5.81
N VAL A 49 12.74 -17.08 4.91
CA VAL A 49 11.31 -16.84 5.05
C VAL A 49 10.75 -17.62 6.24
N ILE A 50 10.08 -16.92 7.16
CA ILE A 50 9.46 -17.50 8.35
C ILE A 50 7.93 -17.38 8.34
N SER A 51 7.37 -16.46 7.54
CA SER A 51 5.93 -16.36 7.33
C SER A 51 5.63 -15.62 6.03
N GLU A 52 4.55 -16.02 5.36
CA GLU A 52 4.01 -15.38 4.15
C GLU A 52 2.59 -14.82 4.40
N ASP A 53 2.15 -14.77 5.66
CA ASP A 53 0.83 -14.28 6.05
C ASP A 53 0.50 -12.88 5.50
N PRO A 54 1.43 -11.89 5.49
CA PRO A 54 1.16 -10.57 4.93
C PRO A 54 0.96 -10.55 3.41
N MET A 55 1.25 -11.67 2.72
CA MET A 55 1.02 -11.82 1.28
C MET A 55 -0.39 -12.36 0.96
N TRP A 56 -1.22 -12.60 1.98
CA TRP A 56 -2.63 -12.92 1.79
C TRP A 56 -3.49 -11.66 1.76
N ILE A 57 -4.53 -11.69 0.94
CA ILE A 57 -5.61 -10.69 0.98
C ILE A 57 -6.92 -11.36 1.40
N LYS A 58 -7.91 -10.52 1.71
CA LYS A 58 -9.29 -10.88 2.00
C LYS A 58 -10.20 -10.16 1.02
N THR A 59 -11.15 -10.88 0.43
CA THR A 59 -12.31 -10.24 -0.19
C THR A 59 -13.51 -10.43 0.72
N ILE A 60 -14.29 -9.37 0.89
CA ILE A 60 -15.43 -9.30 1.79
C ILE A 60 -16.65 -8.86 0.98
N SER A 61 -17.69 -9.69 0.97
CA SER A 61 -18.97 -9.35 0.34
C SER A 61 -19.77 -8.36 1.17
N LYS A 62 -20.81 -7.76 0.57
CA LYS A 62 -21.75 -6.88 1.31
C LYS A 62 -22.45 -7.59 2.48
N SER A 63 -22.59 -8.92 2.43
CA SER A 63 -23.15 -9.72 3.52
C SER A 63 -22.11 -10.15 4.57
N GLY A 64 -20.84 -9.78 4.40
CA GLY A 64 -19.76 -10.12 5.33
C GLY A 64 -19.10 -11.47 5.07
N GLU A 65 -19.37 -12.13 3.93
CA GLU A 65 -18.65 -13.36 3.55
C GLU A 65 -17.20 -13.02 3.22
N VAL A 66 -16.27 -13.72 3.88
CA VAL A 66 -14.82 -13.50 3.74
C VAL A 66 -14.18 -14.64 2.94
N LYS A 67 -13.38 -14.30 1.93
CA LYS A 67 -12.51 -15.25 1.22
C LYS A 67 -11.05 -14.85 1.33
N SER A 68 -10.19 -15.80 1.67
CA SER A 68 -8.74 -15.62 1.70
C SER A 68 -8.13 -15.96 0.34
N ILE A 69 -7.32 -15.05 -0.21
CA ILE A 69 -6.68 -15.25 -1.51
C ILE A 69 -5.17 -15.07 -1.34
N TYR A 70 -4.40 -16.04 -1.82
CA TYR A 70 -2.96 -15.98 -1.73
C TYR A 70 -2.37 -15.15 -2.86
N TRP A 71 -1.78 -13.99 -2.54
CA TRP A 71 -1.29 -13.01 -3.53
C TRP A 71 0.23 -13.04 -3.71
N LYS A 72 0.91 -14.13 -3.31
CA LYS A 72 2.37 -14.23 -3.45
C LYS A 72 2.86 -13.91 -4.85
N GLU A 73 2.31 -14.58 -5.87
CA GLU A 73 2.73 -14.39 -7.25
C GLU A 73 2.47 -12.96 -7.74
N VAL A 74 1.37 -12.34 -7.29
CA VAL A 74 1.03 -10.94 -7.59
C VAL A 74 2.10 -10.00 -7.03
N TYR A 75 2.39 -10.09 -5.74
CA TYR A 75 3.41 -9.25 -5.11
C TYR A 75 4.82 -9.51 -5.68
N ASP A 76 5.12 -10.76 -6.05
CA ASP A 76 6.37 -11.13 -6.72
C ASP A 76 6.51 -10.46 -8.09
N LYS A 77 5.45 -10.45 -8.90
CA LYS A 77 5.43 -9.72 -10.17
C LYS A 77 5.66 -8.23 -9.96
N LEU A 78 4.99 -7.61 -8.99
CA LEU A 78 5.13 -6.17 -8.69
C LEU A 78 6.55 -5.80 -8.25
N ARG A 79 7.15 -6.55 -7.31
CA ARG A 79 8.52 -6.26 -6.85
C ARG A 79 9.56 -6.48 -7.95
N ASN A 80 9.36 -7.48 -8.82
CA ASN A 80 10.26 -7.73 -9.94
C ASN A 80 10.15 -6.64 -11.01
N ALA A 81 8.93 -6.26 -11.41
CA ALA A 81 8.68 -5.22 -12.41
C ALA A 81 9.22 -3.84 -11.99
N THR A 82 9.29 -3.58 -10.68
CA THR A 82 9.83 -2.34 -10.12
C THR A 82 11.35 -2.36 -9.86
N GLY A 83 12.02 -3.50 -10.08
CA GLY A 83 13.46 -3.64 -9.89
C GLY A 83 13.90 -3.86 -8.43
N TYR A 84 13.02 -4.45 -7.62
CA TYR A 84 13.24 -4.83 -6.22
C TYR A 84 13.03 -6.34 -6.00
N PRO A 85 13.72 -7.22 -6.77
CA PRO A 85 13.58 -8.66 -6.60
C PRO A 85 14.06 -9.12 -5.22
N ALA A 86 13.56 -10.27 -4.76
CA ALA A 86 14.02 -10.89 -3.51
C ALA A 86 15.56 -11.04 -3.48
N PRO A 87 16.23 -10.80 -2.33
CA PRO A 87 15.67 -10.54 -1.01
C PRO A 87 15.26 -9.07 -0.76
N GLY A 88 15.27 -8.22 -1.79
CA GLY A 88 14.59 -6.94 -1.77
C GLY A 88 13.06 -7.09 -1.67
N TYR A 89 12.40 -5.98 -1.36
CA TYR A 89 10.96 -5.97 -1.08
C TYR A 89 10.31 -4.63 -1.42
N LEU A 90 9.00 -4.70 -1.55
CA LEU A 90 8.07 -3.58 -1.43
C LEU A 90 7.18 -3.84 -0.22
N THR A 91 6.76 -2.79 0.48
CA THR A 91 5.60 -2.89 1.39
C THR A 91 4.47 -2.01 0.86
N HIS A 92 3.24 -2.50 0.99
CA HIS A 92 2.05 -1.87 0.44
C HIS A 92 1.10 -1.48 1.58
N GLU A 93 0.77 -0.20 1.67
CA GLU A 93 -0.25 0.37 2.58
C GLU A 93 -1.26 1.24 1.81
N ALA A 94 -1.02 1.46 0.53
CA ALA A 94 -1.80 2.37 -0.29
C ALA A 94 -2.04 1.71 -1.65
N VAL A 95 -3.23 1.12 -1.80
CA VAL A 95 -3.65 0.33 -2.96
C VAL A 95 -5.09 0.71 -3.30
N GLN A 96 -5.36 0.98 -4.57
CA GLN A 96 -6.71 1.23 -5.08
C GLN A 96 -6.95 0.47 -6.37
N TRP A 97 -8.20 0.10 -6.62
CA TRP A 97 -8.69 -0.33 -7.93
C TRP A 97 -9.44 0.82 -8.59
N SER A 98 -9.18 1.06 -9.87
CA SER A 98 -9.94 2.03 -10.67
C SER A 98 -10.82 1.29 -11.68
N ASP A 99 -12.14 1.44 -11.53
CA ASP A 99 -13.11 0.99 -12.54
C ASP A 99 -12.95 1.79 -13.85
N THR A 100 -12.59 3.08 -13.75
CA THR A 100 -12.40 3.96 -14.91
C THR A 100 -11.23 3.53 -15.79
N LEU A 101 -10.12 3.14 -15.16
CA LEU A 101 -8.89 2.73 -15.85
C LEU A 101 -8.85 1.21 -16.09
N ASN A 102 -9.69 0.44 -15.40
CA ASN A 102 -9.62 -1.02 -15.31
C ASN A 102 -8.24 -1.53 -14.85
N MET A 103 -7.70 -0.89 -13.82
CA MET A 103 -6.34 -1.15 -13.32
C MET A 103 -6.25 -1.13 -11.81
N TRP A 104 -5.34 -1.95 -11.29
CA TRP A 104 -4.82 -1.81 -9.93
C TRP A 104 -3.75 -0.72 -9.87
N LEU A 105 -3.81 0.12 -8.86
CA LEU A 105 -2.83 1.16 -8.60
C LEU A 105 -2.22 0.96 -7.20
N PHE A 106 -0.90 0.99 -7.12
CA PHE A 106 -0.15 0.86 -5.87
C PHE A 106 0.78 2.05 -5.69
N LEU A 107 0.80 2.58 -4.47
CA LEU A 107 1.83 3.47 -3.96
C LEU A 107 2.55 2.75 -2.82
N PRO A 108 3.64 1.99 -3.09
CA PRO A 108 4.36 1.29 -2.04
C PRO A 108 4.83 2.27 -0.94
N ARG A 109 4.68 1.88 0.33
CA ARG A 109 5.24 2.63 1.45
C ARG A 109 6.75 2.61 1.37
N LYS A 110 7.32 1.40 1.28
CA LYS A 110 8.76 1.15 1.27
C LYS A 110 9.18 0.41 0.01
N ALA A 111 10.41 0.67 -0.43
CA ALA A 111 11.05 -0.07 -1.50
C ALA A 111 12.56 -0.25 -1.23
N SER A 112 13.02 -1.49 -1.12
CA SER A 112 14.40 -1.81 -0.76
C SER A 112 14.97 -2.92 -1.63
N LYS A 113 16.22 -2.75 -2.09
CA LYS A 113 16.98 -3.79 -2.80
C LYS A 113 17.75 -4.73 -1.87
N THR A 114 17.73 -4.43 -0.58
CA THR A 114 18.42 -5.18 0.46
C THR A 114 17.41 -5.86 1.36
N LEU A 115 17.85 -6.87 2.10
CA LEU A 115 17.06 -7.52 3.15
C LEU A 115 16.45 -6.49 4.10
N TYR A 116 15.28 -6.82 4.65
CA TYR A 116 14.62 -6.04 5.68
C TYR A 116 15.50 -5.95 6.93
N GLU A 117 15.62 -4.74 7.46
CA GLU A 117 16.29 -4.42 8.70
C GLU A 117 15.55 -3.21 9.27
N GLU A 118 14.96 -3.38 10.45
CA GLU A 118 13.97 -2.49 11.04
C GLU A 118 14.41 -1.01 11.02
N GLU A 119 15.56 -0.68 11.62
CA GLU A 119 16.07 0.69 11.66
C GLU A 119 16.37 1.27 10.27
N LYS A 120 16.76 0.42 9.30
CA LYS A 120 17.03 0.89 7.94
C LYS A 120 15.75 1.09 7.15
N ASP A 121 14.69 0.32 7.44
CA ASP A 121 13.40 0.38 6.77
C ASP A 121 12.66 1.70 7.02
N GLU A 122 12.83 2.31 8.19
CA GLU A 122 12.34 3.65 8.52
C GLU A 122 12.66 4.66 7.41
N LYS A 123 13.83 4.50 6.76
CA LYS A 123 14.31 5.37 5.69
C LYS A 123 14.20 4.75 4.30
N LYS A 124 13.27 3.81 4.02
CA LYS A 124 13.06 3.17 2.70
C LYS A 124 11.84 3.69 1.92
N GLY A 125 11.34 4.87 2.27
CA GLY A 125 10.24 5.54 1.58
C GLY A 125 10.36 5.52 0.05
N ALA A 126 9.31 5.07 -0.63
CA ALA A 126 9.28 4.94 -2.08
C ALA A 126 8.65 6.16 -2.78
N ARG A 127 8.86 6.23 -4.10
CA ARG A 127 8.25 7.25 -4.99
C ARG A 127 7.70 6.64 -6.28
N LEU A 128 7.09 5.48 -6.13
CA LEU A 128 6.59 4.68 -7.24
C LEU A 128 5.06 4.80 -7.28
N LEU A 129 4.52 5.00 -8.47
CA LEU A 129 3.17 4.63 -8.83
C LEU A 129 3.26 3.40 -9.72
N ILE A 130 2.65 2.31 -9.30
CA ILE A 130 2.58 1.07 -10.08
C ILE A 130 1.15 0.95 -10.59
N LEU A 131 0.97 0.83 -11.90
CA LEU A 131 -0.31 0.49 -12.51
C LEU A 131 -0.21 -0.93 -13.04
N ALA A 132 -1.18 -1.78 -12.72
CA ALA A 132 -1.22 -3.16 -13.19
C ALA A 132 -2.60 -3.48 -13.79
N SER A 133 -2.61 -4.26 -14.87
CA SER A 133 -3.83 -4.88 -15.38
C SER A 133 -4.47 -5.76 -14.31
N GLU A 134 -5.76 -6.07 -14.47
CA GLU A 134 -6.52 -6.90 -13.53
C GLU A 134 -5.85 -8.25 -13.22
N ASP A 135 -5.23 -8.86 -14.22
CA ASP A 135 -4.52 -10.15 -14.16
C ASP A 135 -3.01 -10.02 -13.88
N PHE A 136 -2.53 -8.79 -13.67
CA PHE A 136 -1.14 -8.45 -13.41
C PHE A 136 -0.17 -8.93 -14.51
N GLN A 137 -0.62 -9.05 -15.76
CA GLN A 137 0.25 -9.35 -16.91
C GLN A 137 0.95 -8.09 -17.42
N ASP A 138 0.25 -6.97 -17.43
CA ASP A 138 0.80 -5.67 -17.81
C ASP A 138 1.06 -4.84 -16.56
N ILE A 139 2.32 -4.43 -16.35
CA ILE A 139 2.72 -3.60 -15.21
C ILE A 139 3.50 -2.39 -15.71
N TYR A 140 3.01 -1.20 -15.38
CA TYR A 140 3.62 0.08 -15.70
C TYR A 140 4.10 0.76 -14.42
N VAL A 141 5.33 1.26 -14.43
CA VAL A 141 5.94 1.90 -13.26
C VAL A 141 6.25 3.35 -13.58
N VAL A 142 5.61 4.24 -12.84
CA VAL A 142 5.79 5.69 -12.91
C VAL A 142 6.54 6.17 -11.69
N LYS A 143 7.49 7.09 -11.90
CA LYS A 143 8.27 7.72 -10.85
C LYS A 143 7.61 9.05 -10.48
N ILE A 144 7.14 9.16 -9.25
CA ILE A 144 6.47 10.36 -8.74
C ILE A 144 7.53 11.40 -8.36
N GLY A 145 7.29 12.64 -8.77
CA GLY A 145 8.16 13.78 -8.47
C GLY A 145 9.60 13.60 -8.97
N LYS A 146 10.46 14.54 -8.57
CA LYS A 146 11.88 14.52 -8.95
C LYS A 146 12.70 13.83 -7.88
N LYS A 147 13.82 13.22 -8.28
CA LYS A 147 14.66 12.42 -7.37
C LYS A 147 15.20 13.24 -6.20
N TYR A 148 15.50 14.52 -6.40
CA TYR A 148 16.04 15.41 -5.37
C TYR A 148 14.99 15.87 -4.34
N ASP A 149 13.70 15.73 -4.65
CA ASP A 149 12.60 16.01 -3.72
C ASP A 149 12.27 14.79 -2.84
N LEU A 150 12.97 13.66 -3.03
CA LEU A 150 12.72 12.43 -2.31
C LEU A 150 13.30 12.50 -0.89
N ASP A 151 12.43 12.72 0.07
CA ASP A 151 12.67 12.39 1.46
C ASP A 151 12.32 10.92 1.72
N ARG A 152 13.34 10.07 1.96
CA ARG A 152 13.12 8.63 2.16
C ARG A 152 12.56 8.26 3.53
N SER A 153 12.41 9.21 4.45
CA SER A 153 11.70 8.95 5.72
C SER A 153 10.19 8.86 5.50
N LYS A 154 9.67 9.46 4.43
CA LYS A 154 8.25 9.50 4.10
C LYS A 154 7.86 8.30 3.23
N GLY A 155 6.96 7.47 3.72
CA GLY A 155 6.34 6.39 2.94
C GLY A 155 4.86 6.68 2.68
N PHE A 156 4.36 6.33 1.51
CA PHE A 156 2.91 6.43 1.23
C PHE A 156 2.13 5.52 2.19
N SER A 157 1.06 6.05 2.78
CA SER A 157 0.20 5.35 3.74
C SER A 157 -1.24 5.21 3.28
N ALA A 158 -1.70 6.05 2.35
CA ALA A 158 -3.00 5.91 1.70
C ALA A 158 -3.05 6.79 0.44
N PHE A 159 -3.98 6.51 -0.47
CA PHE A 159 -4.40 7.46 -1.49
C PHE A 159 -5.83 7.18 -1.93
N ASP A 160 -6.43 8.18 -2.57
CA ASP A 160 -7.70 8.04 -3.27
C ASP A 160 -7.68 8.90 -4.55
N PHE A 161 -8.57 8.58 -5.49
CA PHE A 161 -8.74 9.31 -6.73
C PHE A 161 -9.51 10.60 -6.46
N ILE A 162 -9.01 11.73 -6.97
CA ILE A 162 -9.78 12.98 -6.89
C ILE A 162 -11.01 12.83 -7.80
N PRO A 163 -12.25 13.00 -7.28
CA PRO A 163 -13.45 12.81 -8.06
C PRO A 163 -13.49 13.68 -9.31
N ARG A 164 -14.12 13.17 -10.38
CA ARG A 164 -14.30 13.87 -11.67
C ARG A 164 -12.98 14.23 -12.38
N THR A 165 -11.93 13.44 -12.16
CA THR A 165 -10.64 13.57 -12.86
C THR A 165 -10.33 12.38 -13.78
N GLY A 166 -11.29 11.48 -13.99
CA GLY A 166 -11.12 10.24 -14.75
C GLY A 166 -10.07 9.32 -14.11
N ASP A 167 -9.96 9.34 -12.78
CA ASP A 167 -8.98 8.61 -11.98
C ASP A 167 -7.52 8.90 -12.37
N THR A 168 -7.25 10.08 -12.94
CA THR A 168 -5.90 10.48 -13.36
C THR A 168 -5.20 11.44 -12.41
N VAL A 169 -5.86 11.87 -11.34
CA VAL A 169 -5.29 12.74 -10.30
C VAL A 169 -5.57 12.13 -8.93
N PHE A 170 -4.56 12.08 -8.08
CA PHE A 170 -4.64 11.41 -6.78
C PHE A 170 -4.33 12.40 -5.66
N VAL A 171 -5.04 12.24 -4.55
CA VAL A 171 -4.61 12.77 -3.26
C VAL A 171 -4.01 11.62 -2.47
N ALA A 172 -2.81 11.80 -1.93
CA ALA A 172 -2.10 10.75 -1.21
C ALA A 172 -1.59 11.26 0.14
N LEU A 173 -1.58 10.36 1.10
CA LEU A 173 -0.94 10.54 2.38
C LEU A 173 0.42 9.87 2.41
N LYS A 174 1.37 10.52 3.09
CA LYS A 174 2.63 9.90 3.50
C LYS A 174 2.75 9.99 5.01
N SER A 175 3.31 8.96 5.65
CA SER A 175 3.70 9.01 7.05
C SER A 175 5.20 8.81 7.25
N VAL A 176 5.71 9.40 8.32
CA VAL A 176 7.08 9.28 8.83
C VAL A 176 7.03 8.55 10.15
N GLU A 177 7.90 7.56 10.30
CA GLU A 177 8.26 6.91 11.56
C GLU A 177 9.76 6.73 11.54
N VAL A 178 10.47 7.58 12.28
CA VAL A 178 11.93 7.50 12.42
C VAL A 178 12.24 7.60 13.90
N GLY A 179 12.70 6.49 14.51
CA GLY A 179 12.77 6.37 15.96
C GLY A 179 11.41 6.65 16.60
N ASN A 180 11.34 7.68 17.45
CA ASN A 180 10.12 8.07 18.14
C ASN A 180 9.35 9.22 17.46
N GLU A 181 9.81 9.70 16.31
CA GLU A 181 9.16 10.81 15.59
C GLU A 181 8.09 10.31 14.65
N THR A 182 6.94 10.97 14.68
CA THR A 182 5.79 10.67 13.83
C THR A 182 5.24 11.94 13.18
N ALA A 183 4.95 11.86 11.89
CA ALA A 183 4.26 12.91 11.16
C ALA A 183 3.53 12.36 9.94
N SER A 184 2.52 13.09 9.48
CA SER A 184 1.83 12.81 8.23
C SER A 184 1.83 14.02 7.31
N PHE A 185 1.78 13.74 6.01
CA PHE A 185 1.79 14.74 4.95
C PHE A 185 0.74 14.39 3.90
N VAL A 186 0.16 15.41 3.29
CA VAL A 186 -0.73 15.26 2.12
C VAL A 186 -0.03 15.80 0.86
N THR A 187 -0.21 15.13 -0.27
CA THR A 187 0.31 15.54 -1.57
C THR A 187 -0.71 15.24 -2.67
N VAL A 188 -0.64 15.97 -3.77
CA VAL A 188 -1.47 15.74 -4.96
C VAL A 188 -0.56 15.60 -6.18
N PHE A 189 -0.78 14.58 -6.99
CA PHE A 189 -0.05 14.35 -8.23
C PHE A 189 -0.92 13.67 -9.29
N ASP A 190 -0.53 13.76 -10.55
CA ASP A 190 -1.24 13.10 -11.65
C ASP A 190 -0.68 11.71 -11.98
N ILE A 191 -1.39 10.96 -12.83
CA ILE A 191 -1.03 9.62 -13.31
C ILE A 191 0.33 9.54 -13.99
N ARG A 192 0.89 10.68 -14.43
CA ARG A 192 2.23 10.77 -15.02
C ARG A 192 3.31 11.03 -13.96
N GLY A 193 2.93 11.07 -12.67
CA GLY A 193 3.82 11.32 -11.54
C GLY A 193 4.18 12.80 -11.36
N ARG A 194 3.49 13.74 -12.04
CA ARG A 194 3.74 15.17 -11.87
C ARG A 194 3.05 15.66 -10.60
N VAL A 195 3.85 16.17 -9.68
CA VAL A 195 3.37 16.74 -8.42
C VAL A 195 2.66 18.07 -8.70
N ILE A 196 1.39 18.14 -8.30
CA ILE A 196 0.52 19.33 -8.37
C ILE A 196 0.59 20.09 -7.05
N LEU A 197 0.52 19.37 -5.93
CA LEU A 197 0.70 19.89 -4.57
C LEU A 197 1.87 19.16 -3.89
N PRO A 198 2.99 19.86 -3.60
CA PRO A 198 4.07 19.30 -2.78
C PRO A 198 3.58 18.88 -1.40
N ASP A 199 4.34 18.00 -0.72
CA ASP A 199 4.01 17.53 0.63
C ASP A 199 3.67 18.69 1.58
N GLN A 200 2.43 18.73 2.06
CA GLN A 200 1.98 19.63 3.13
C GLN A 200 1.86 18.84 4.42
N ARG A 201 2.53 19.28 5.48
CA ARG A 201 2.46 18.60 6.78
C ARG A 201 1.06 18.75 7.38
N LEU A 202 0.55 17.67 7.97
CA LEU A 202 -0.68 17.66 8.74
C LEU A 202 -0.37 17.86 10.23
N ASP A 203 -1.27 18.55 10.93
CA ASP A 203 -1.10 18.85 12.36
C ASP A 203 -1.25 17.61 13.25
N GLY A 204 -0.67 17.69 14.45
CA GLY A 204 -0.90 16.75 15.54
C GLY A 204 0.14 15.62 15.72
N ASN A 205 1.15 15.53 14.85
CA ASN A 205 2.20 14.49 14.92
C ASN A 205 1.63 13.05 14.94
N TYR A 206 0.48 12.84 14.30
CA TYR A 206 -0.17 11.54 14.16
C TYR A 206 0.19 10.87 12.83
N LYS A 207 0.01 9.56 12.76
CA LYS A 207 -0.06 8.81 11.51
C LYS A 207 -1.49 8.79 11.01
N PHE A 208 -1.75 9.50 9.93
CA PHE A 208 -2.94 9.31 9.12
C PHE A 208 -2.63 8.26 8.03
N GLU A 209 -3.37 7.16 8.08
CA GLU A 209 -3.17 5.96 7.24
C GLU A 209 -4.39 5.62 6.39
N ALA A 210 -5.33 6.55 6.29
CA ALA A 210 -6.48 6.44 5.42
C ALA A 210 -6.92 7.83 4.95
N ILE A 211 -7.39 7.90 3.71
CA ILE A 211 -8.06 9.06 3.13
C ILE A 211 -9.22 8.55 2.29
N TYR A 212 -10.35 9.24 2.36
CA TYR A 212 -11.56 8.89 1.62
C TYR A 212 -12.41 10.14 1.40
N PHE A 213 -13.06 10.23 0.24
CA PHE A 213 -14.03 11.29 -0.04
C PHE A 213 -15.42 10.90 0.51
N VAL A 214 -15.88 11.61 1.55
CA VAL A 214 -17.18 11.41 2.23
C VAL A 214 -18.27 12.36 1.75
#